data_AF-A0A4S3IYZ6-F1
#
_entry.id   AF-A0A4S3IYZ6-F1
#
_cell.length_a   1.000
_cell.length_b   1.000
_cell.length_c   1.000
_cell.angle_alpha   90.00
_cell.angle_beta   90.00
_cell.angle_gamma   90.00
#
_symmetry.space_group_name_H-M   'P 1'
#
loop_
_entity.id
_entity.type
_entity.pdbx_description
1 polymer ?
#
loop_
_entity_poly.entity_id
_entity_poly.type
_entity_poly.pdbx_seq_one_letter_code
_entity_poly.pdbx_strand_id
1 'polypeptide(L)'
;MQRTDDIGWLSIGLSERGRFTILDHGRLDHVVSELGDPANQYPALCVYIGAKAKDACLRQLYQYNNIKRHVSAAEVKLRYDMGSLETSRPVLFADGGLEYKSSTSSSMIGCVKTERSISWDSPCAGTVLRNIWARLIFLFADVICLFASDSADLADVADFLLECLRLQSSSSLPVAIRPRIIIVTEAPLEREEEYMEQVEQFHCKLDKNSPETLSECFSAIHFMRLERSHLSECARYERLRVLIAGQLDDMYTVRKDHGAIFNATHLVALFRLALQHTAEDICRSFDFVKATREQNEVPVSSSMAIAHYLDIGTKAGVYYEELAPSISSALVMDHYVPGMLALEPRAVFQALYRSVVFDALQITPVNQPYRTIDELAGMVERNMVEQFHKLESTGSAGYDQTKYVSSAFSGLHSIA
;
A
#
# COMPACT_ATOMS: atom_id res chain seq x y z
N MET A 1 -13.98 -20.43 30.15
CA MET A 1 -13.82 -20.60 28.69
C MET A 1 -12.77 -19.61 28.23
N GLN A 2 -11.56 -20.06 27.89
CA GLN A 2 -10.55 -19.19 27.28
C GLN A 2 -10.99 -18.92 25.84
N ARG A 3 -11.23 -17.65 25.50
CA ARG A 3 -11.38 -17.21 24.11
C ARG A 3 -10.05 -17.50 23.43
N THR A 4 -10.00 -18.53 22.59
CA THR A 4 -8.95 -18.65 21.58
C THR A 4 -9.22 -17.55 20.56
N ASP A 5 -8.41 -16.49 20.56
CA ASP A 5 -8.48 -15.49 19.49
C ASP A 5 -8.13 -16.17 18.17
N ASP A 6 -9.10 -16.19 17.26
CA ASP A 6 -8.87 -16.58 15.89
C ASP A 6 -8.07 -15.48 15.20
N ILE A 7 -6.89 -15.87 14.73
CA ILE A 7 -5.91 -15.00 14.06
C ILE A 7 -5.98 -15.14 12.54
N GLY A 8 -6.88 -15.98 12.02
CA GLY A 8 -7.05 -16.20 10.59
C GLY A 8 -7.54 -14.94 9.91
N TRP A 9 -6.87 -14.52 8.85
CA TRP A 9 -7.22 -13.30 8.12
C TRP A 9 -7.78 -13.62 6.75
N LEU A 10 -7.01 -14.30 5.91
CA LEU A 10 -7.43 -14.67 4.56
C LEU A 10 -7.31 -16.17 4.33
N SER A 11 -8.31 -16.72 3.66
CA SER A 11 -8.32 -18.09 3.17
C SER A 11 -8.73 -18.23 1.72
N ILE A 12 -8.47 -19.39 1.15
CA ILE A 12 -8.88 -19.74 -0.22
C ILE A 12 -10.01 -20.76 -0.14
N GLY A 13 -11.15 -20.38 -0.69
CA GLY A 13 -12.33 -21.23 -0.83
C GLY A 13 -12.53 -21.70 -2.27
N LEU A 14 -13.59 -22.48 -2.44
CA LEU A 14 -14.14 -22.86 -3.74
C LEU A 14 -15.63 -22.54 -3.74
N SER A 15 -16.07 -21.73 -4.70
CA SER A 15 -17.49 -21.44 -4.91
C SER A 15 -18.22 -22.68 -5.41
N GLU A 16 -19.55 -22.67 -5.29
CA GLU A 16 -20.43 -23.72 -5.84
C GLU A 16 -20.22 -23.95 -7.35
N ARG A 17 -19.74 -22.94 -8.07
CA ARG A 17 -19.44 -23.00 -9.51
C ARG A 17 -18.04 -23.51 -9.82
N GLY A 18 -17.29 -23.98 -8.82
CA GLY A 18 -15.93 -24.50 -8.97
C GLY A 18 -14.85 -23.43 -9.20
N ARG A 19 -15.18 -22.14 -9.09
CA ARG A 19 -14.19 -21.05 -9.12
C ARG A 19 -13.62 -20.83 -7.73
N PHE A 20 -12.31 -20.54 -7.65
CA PHE A 20 -11.69 -20.17 -6.38
C PHE A 20 -12.30 -18.88 -5.80
N THR A 21 -12.32 -18.78 -4.48
CA THR A 21 -12.78 -17.60 -3.75
C THR A 21 -11.74 -17.14 -2.74
N ILE A 22 -11.65 -15.84 -2.52
CA ILE A 22 -10.88 -15.25 -1.43
C ILE A 22 -11.84 -15.03 -0.27
N LEU A 23 -11.56 -15.65 0.86
CA LEU A 23 -12.34 -15.58 2.09
C LEU A 23 -11.64 -14.61 3.05
N ASP A 24 -12.30 -13.50 3.40
CA ASP A 24 -11.88 -12.60 4.47
C ASP A 24 -12.65 -12.92 5.76
N HIS A 25 -11.91 -13.28 6.79
CA HIS A 25 -12.44 -13.60 8.12
C HIS A 25 -12.66 -12.35 9.00
N GLY A 26 -12.40 -11.15 8.47
CA GLY A 26 -12.64 -9.88 9.17
C GLY A 26 -11.60 -9.57 10.25
N ARG A 27 -10.44 -10.25 10.24
CA ARG A 27 -9.40 -10.08 11.28
C ARG A 27 -8.81 -8.68 11.32
N LEU A 28 -8.61 -8.03 10.17
CA LEU A 28 -8.09 -6.66 10.13
C LEU A 28 -9.01 -5.69 10.85
N ASP A 29 -10.33 -5.79 10.64
CA ASP A 29 -11.32 -4.98 11.34
C ASP A 29 -11.27 -5.18 12.85
N HIS A 30 -11.15 -6.43 13.28
CA HIS A 30 -11.06 -6.75 14.69
C HIS A 30 -9.79 -6.18 15.33
N VAL A 31 -8.62 -6.36 14.68
CA VAL A 31 -7.36 -5.79 15.16
C VAL A 31 -7.43 -4.26 15.24
N VAL A 32 -8.01 -3.60 14.24
CA VAL A 32 -8.16 -2.14 14.24
C VAL A 32 -9.16 -1.68 15.31
N SER A 33 -10.19 -2.46 15.63
CA SER A 33 -11.13 -2.15 16.73
C SER A 33 -10.51 -2.24 18.13
N GLU A 34 -9.35 -2.90 18.26
CA GLU A 34 -8.61 -3.03 19.52
C GLU A 34 -7.58 -1.90 19.73
N LEU A 35 -7.35 -1.09 18.71
CA LEU A 35 -6.48 0.08 18.79
C LEU A 35 -7.14 1.21 19.60
N GLY A 36 -6.34 1.92 20.40
CA GLY A 36 -6.84 2.98 21.29
C GLY A 36 -7.40 4.21 20.57
N ASP A 37 -6.78 4.59 19.44
CA ASP A 37 -7.21 5.71 18.59
C ASP A 37 -6.92 5.42 17.10
N PRO A 38 -7.75 4.60 16.43
CA PRO A 38 -7.53 4.16 15.05
C PRO A 38 -7.35 5.31 14.03
N ALA A 39 -7.92 6.48 14.28
CA ALA A 39 -7.86 7.63 13.38
C ALA A 39 -6.51 8.36 13.45
N ASN A 40 -5.82 8.26 14.59
CA ASN A 40 -4.52 8.92 14.84
C ASN A 40 -3.36 7.94 15.05
N GLN A 41 -3.60 6.64 14.86
CA GLN A 41 -2.58 5.60 14.84
C GLN A 41 -2.30 5.17 13.40
N TYR A 42 -1.01 5.05 13.06
CA TYR A 42 -0.51 4.79 11.70
C TYR A 42 0.23 3.45 11.68
N PRO A 43 -0.49 2.33 11.46
CA PRO A 43 0.10 1.02 11.62
C PRO A 43 1.11 0.71 10.53
N ALA A 44 2.22 0.11 10.91
CA ALA A 44 3.15 -0.50 9.97
C ALA A 44 2.80 -1.98 9.79
N LEU A 45 3.06 -2.56 8.61
CA LEU A 45 2.80 -3.98 8.35
C LEU A 45 4.09 -4.73 8.01
N CYS A 46 4.46 -5.66 8.89
CA CYS A 46 5.55 -6.61 8.64
C CYS A 46 4.99 -7.97 8.21
N VAL A 47 5.48 -8.50 7.10
CA VAL A 47 5.04 -9.79 6.56
C VAL A 47 6.12 -10.84 6.82
N TYR A 48 5.72 -12.03 7.28
CA TYR A 48 6.62 -13.15 7.54
C TYR A 48 6.18 -14.39 6.76
N ILE A 49 6.97 -14.81 5.78
CA ILE A 49 6.65 -15.93 4.90
C ILE A 49 7.61 -17.10 5.15
N GLY A 50 7.04 -18.23 5.50
CA GLY A 50 7.77 -19.46 5.80
C GLY A 50 6.93 -20.44 6.64
N ALA A 51 7.62 -21.41 7.22
CA ALA A 51 7.05 -22.49 8.00
C ALA A 51 7.71 -22.56 9.40
N LYS A 52 8.59 -23.54 9.64
CA LYS A 52 9.10 -23.86 10.97
C LYS A 52 10.13 -22.84 11.45
N ALA A 53 11.05 -22.41 10.59
CA ALA A 53 12.05 -21.40 10.93
C ALA A 53 11.36 -20.05 11.18
N LYS A 54 10.38 -19.68 10.35
CA LYS A 54 9.51 -18.52 10.57
C LYS A 54 8.77 -18.58 11.91
N ASP A 55 8.13 -19.70 12.25
CA ASP A 55 7.42 -19.86 13.53
C ASP A 55 8.37 -19.84 14.75
N ALA A 56 9.62 -20.31 14.59
CA ALA A 56 10.65 -20.19 15.62
C ALA A 56 11.09 -18.73 15.80
N CYS A 57 11.27 -17.99 14.72
CA CYS A 57 11.62 -16.59 14.73
C CYS A 57 10.53 -15.71 15.37
N LEU A 58 9.27 -15.87 14.97
CA LEU A 58 8.16 -15.08 15.51
C LEU A 58 8.02 -15.20 17.03
N ARG A 59 8.33 -16.39 17.59
CA ARG A 59 8.33 -16.61 19.05
C ARG A 59 9.37 -15.77 19.79
N GLN A 60 10.46 -15.44 19.11
CA GLN A 60 11.61 -14.73 19.69
C GLN A 60 11.48 -13.23 19.47
N LEU A 61 10.92 -12.81 18.33
CA LEU A 61 10.63 -11.41 18.03
C LEU A 61 9.44 -10.86 18.85
N TYR A 62 8.40 -11.68 19.05
CA TYR A 62 7.15 -11.27 19.70
C TYR A 62 6.86 -12.11 20.95
N GLN A 63 7.73 -12.00 21.96
CA GLN A 63 7.72 -12.86 23.15
C GLN A 63 6.43 -12.72 23.98
N TYR A 64 5.78 -11.55 23.94
CA TYR A 64 4.56 -11.25 24.69
C TYR A 64 3.27 -11.71 23.98
N ASN A 65 3.35 -12.08 22.70
CA ASN A 65 2.19 -12.43 21.87
C ASN A 65 1.72 -13.87 21.99
N ASN A 66 2.34 -14.69 22.84
CA ASN A 66 1.96 -16.09 23.05
C ASN A 66 1.73 -16.89 21.76
N ILE A 67 2.61 -16.73 20.76
CA ILE A 67 2.45 -17.26 19.37
C ILE A 67 1.94 -18.71 19.30
N LYS A 68 2.37 -19.59 20.24
CA LYS A 68 1.96 -21.01 20.29
C LYS A 68 0.48 -21.25 20.63
N ARG A 69 -0.20 -20.29 21.27
CA ARG A 69 -1.57 -20.46 21.77
C ARG A 69 -2.65 -20.18 20.71
N HIS A 70 -2.26 -19.55 19.60
CA HIS A 70 -3.17 -19.18 18.52
C HIS A 70 -2.99 -20.14 17.36
N VAL A 71 -4.01 -20.96 17.10
CA VAL A 71 -4.05 -21.87 15.95
C VAL A 71 -5.14 -21.38 15.02
N SER A 72 -4.81 -21.20 13.75
CA SER A 72 -5.79 -20.93 12.70
C SER A 72 -5.43 -21.78 11.48
N ALA A 73 -6.46 -22.27 10.79
CA ALA A 73 -6.32 -23.00 9.55
C ALA A 73 -6.13 -22.05 8.34
N ALA A 74 -6.30 -20.74 8.53
CA ALA A 74 -6.15 -19.78 7.47
C ALA A 74 -4.73 -19.71 6.92
N GLU A 75 -4.65 -19.53 5.61
CA GLU A 75 -3.42 -19.45 4.82
C GLU A 75 -2.62 -18.20 5.19
N VAL A 76 -3.33 -17.10 5.44
CA VAL A 76 -2.77 -15.83 5.91
C VAL A 76 -3.36 -15.52 7.27
N LYS A 77 -2.49 -15.31 8.25
CA LYS A 77 -2.84 -14.90 9.61
C LYS A 77 -2.42 -13.45 9.84
N LEU A 78 -3.16 -12.74 10.68
CA LEU A 78 -2.86 -11.36 11.06
C LEU A 78 -2.85 -11.19 12.57
N ARG A 79 -1.75 -10.61 13.08
CA ARG A 79 -1.54 -10.27 14.48
C ARG A 79 -1.00 -8.84 14.59
N TYR A 80 -0.80 -8.39 15.82
CA TYR A 80 -0.19 -7.10 16.14
C TYR A 80 0.82 -7.30 17.26
N ASP A 81 1.84 -6.45 17.35
CA ASP A 81 2.77 -6.45 18.48
C ASP A 81 2.11 -5.79 19.70
N MET A 82 1.91 -6.58 20.76
CA MET A 82 1.31 -6.14 22.02
C MET A 82 2.06 -4.94 22.62
N GLY A 83 3.38 -4.87 22.44
CA GLY A 83 4.20 -3.78 22.97
C GLY A 83 4.00 -2.43 22.25
N SER A 84 3.42 -2.46 21.04
CA SER A 84 3.26 -1.29 20.18
C SER A 84 1.83 -0.76 20.10
N LEU A 85 0.85 -1.48 20.66
CA LEU A 85 -0.59 -1.24 20.45
C LEU A 85 -1.05 0.17 20.86
N GLU A 86 -0.47 0.70 21.94
CA GLU A 86 -0.81 2.03 22.48
C GLU A 86 0.05 3.17 21.88
N THR A 87 0.96 2.84 20.97
CA THR A 87 1.82 3.85 20.33
C THR A 87 1.11 4.48 19.13
N SER A 88 1.61 5.62 18.66
CA SER A 88 1.13 6.22 17.41
C SER A 88 1.44 5.39 16.16
N ARG A 89 2.30 4.36 16.27
CA ARG A 89 2.75 3.48 15.18
C ARG A 89 2.70 2.01 15.61
N PRO A 90 1.49 1.44 15.81
CA PRO A 90 1.38 0.04 16.15
C PRO A 90 1.94 -0.83 15.01
N VAL A 91 2.66 -1.89 15.34
CA VAL A 91 3.19 -2.84 14.35
C VAL A 91 2.21 -3.98 14.20
N LEU A 92 1.63 -4.09 13.01
CA LEU A 92 0.87 -5.26 12.59
C LEU A 92 1.82 -6.25 11.93
N PHE A 93 1.52 -7.54 12.03
CA PHE A 93 2.25 -8.53 11.27
C PHE A 93 1.38 -9.64 10.71
N ALA A 94 1.59 -9.92 9.43
CA ALA A 94 0.96 -11.02 8.73
C ALA A 94 1.93 -12.20 8.63
N ASP A 95 1.43 -13.44 8.74
CA ASP A 95 2.24 -14.63 8.56
C ASP A 95 1.54 -15.75 7.78
N GLY A 96 2.31 -16.50 7.02
CA GLY A 96 1.84 -17.69 6.30
C GLY A 96 2.96 -18.33 5.49
N GLY A 97 2.61 -19.25 4.60
CA GLY A 97 3.52 -19.90 3.67
C GLY A 97 3.21 -19.55 2.21
N LEU A 98 4.11 -19.94 1.30
CA LEU A 98 3.88 -19.88 -0.16
C LEU A 98 3.20 -21.14 -0.70
N GLU A 99 3.27 -22.23 0.05
CA GLU A 99 2.62 -23.49 -0.30
C GLU A 99 1.21 -23.54 0.29
N TYR A 100 0.24 -23.77 -0.58
CA TYR A 100 -1.11 -24.07 -0.14
C TYR A 100 -1.16 -25.49 0.44
N LYS A 101 -1.56 -25.59 1.72
CA LYS A 101 -1.78 -26.87 2.39
C LYS A 101 -3.27 -27.01 2.59
N SER A 102 -3.89 -27.89 1.80
CA SER A 102 -5.31 -28.21 1.95
C SER A 102 -5.57 -28.67 3.38
N SER A 103 -6.23 -27.84 4.17
CA SER A 103 -6.59 -28.19 5.54
C SER A 103 -7.76 -29.17 5.48
N THR A 104 -7.48 -30.45 5.75
CA THR A 104 -8.51 -31.51 5.88
C THR A 104 -9.36 -31.35 7.14
N SER A 105 -9.03 -30.40 8.02
CA SER A 105 -9.84 -30.09 9.20
C SER A 105 -11.00 -29.18 8.81
N SER A 106 -12.17 -29.78 8.66
CA SER A 106 -13.48 -29.12 8.46
C SER A 106 -13.93 -28.23 9.63
N SER A 107 -13.05 -27.89 10.57
CA SER A 107 -13.34 -26.91 11.63
C SER A 107 -13.15 -25.48 11.10
N MET A 108 -13.89 -25.09 10.05
CA MET A 108 -14.13 -23.67 9.79
C MET A 108 -15.05 -23.15 10.91
N ILE A 109 -14.45 -22.78 12.05
CA ILE A 109 -15.14 -22.09 13.14
C ILE A 109 -14.67 -20.63 13.18
N GLY A 110 -14.52 -20.03 12.00
CA GLY A 110 -14.41 -18.59 11.80
C GLY A 110 -15.61 -18.16 10.95
N CYS A 111 -16.35 -17.15 11.39
CA CYS A 111 -17.42 -16.58 10.58
C CYS A 111 -16.79 -15.80 9.44
N VAL A 112 -16.82 -16.35 8.22
CA VAL A 112 -16.37 -15.64 7.01
C VAL A 112 -17.17 -14.35 6.92
N LYS A 113 -16.47 -13.22 6.98
CA LYS A 113 -17.08 -11.89 6.90
C LYS A 113 -17.41 -11.54 5.47
N THR A 114 -16.51 -11.87 4.54
CA THR A 114 -16.68 -11.55 3.13
C THR A 114 -16.06 -12.65 2.28
N GLU A 115 -16.80 -13.08 1.26
CA GLU A 115 -16.34 -14.03 0.25
C GLU A 115 -16.37 -13.34 -1.12
N ARG A 116 -15.25 -13.40 -1.85
CA ARG A 116 -15.13 -12.85 -3.20
C ARG A 116 -14.67 -13.93 -4.17
N SER A 117 -15.50 -14.25 -5.16
CA SER A 117 -15.08 -15.12 -6.26
C SER A 117 -14.06 -14.43 -7.13
N ILE A 118 -12.99 -15.14 -7.50
CA ILE A 118 -12.02 -14.61 -8.45
C ILE A 118 -12.61 -14.62 -9.87
N SER A 119 -12.31 -13.57 -10.64
CA SER A 119 -12.73 -13.41 -12.04
C SER A 119 -11.65 -13.77 -13.05
N TRP A 120 -10.44 -14.04 -12.58
CA TRP A 120 -9.29 -14.48 -13.36
C TRP A 120 -9.06 -15.99 -13.20
N ASP A 121 -8.43 -16.58 -14.20
CA ASP A 121 -8.16 -18.01 -14.22
C ASP A 121 -6.97 -18.36 -13.34
N SER A 122 -7.10 -19.44 -12.58
CA SER A 122 -6.00 -19.98 -11.79
C SER A 122 -6.00 -21.50 -11.83
N PRO A 123 -4.84 -22.15 -12.09
CA PRO A 123 -4.78 -23.60 -12.19
C PRO A 123 -4.90 -24.30 -10.83
N CYS A 124 -4.54 -23.63 -9.73
CA CYS A 124 -4.59 -24.21 -8.39
C CYS A 124 -4.60 -23.14 -7.29
N ALA A 125 -5.02 -23.54 -6.09
CA ALA A 125 -5.05 -22.67 -4.90
C ALA A 125 -3.66 -22.13 -4.52
N GLY A 126 -2.57 -22.84 -4.83
CA GLY A 126 -1.21 -22.36 -4.60
C GLY A 126 -0.88 -21.09 -5.40
N THR A 127 -1.29 -21.04 -6.66
CA THR A 127 -1.15 -19.84 -7.49
C THR A 127 -2.04 -18.72 -6.97
N VAL A 128 -3.26 -19.01 -6.51
CA VAL A 128 -4.13 -18.01 -5.88
C VAL A 128 -3.47 -17.40 -4.64
N LEU A 129 -2.87 -18.23 -3.78
CA LEU A 129 -2.18 -17.77 -2.57
C LEU A 129 -1.00 -16.83 -2.88
N ARG A 130 -0.19 -17.18 -3.87
CA ARG A 130 0.93 -16.36 -4.33
C ARG A 130 0.46 -15.00 -4.86
N ASN A 131 -0.65 -14.99 -5.61
CA ASN A 131 -1.28 -13.75 -6.04
C ASN A 131 -1.83 -12.93 -4.87
N ILE A 132 -2.42 -13.55 -3.84
CA ILE A 132 -2.86 -12.84 -2.62
C ILE A 132 -1.67 -12.17 -1.93
N TRP A 133 -0.53 -12.84 -1.80
CA TRP A 133 0.68 -12.21 -1.26
C TRP A 133 1.14 -11.02 -2.12
N ALA A 134 1.39 -11.25 -3.41
CA ALA A 134 2.01 -10.29 -4.31
C ALA A 134 1.12 -9.10 -4.68
N ARG A 135 -0.19 -9.33 -4.83
CA ARG A 135 -1.16 -8.36 -5.37
C ARG A 135 -2.02 -7.69 -4.33
N LEU A 136 -2.19 -8.30 -3.14
CA LEU A 136 -3.01 -7.75 -2.07
C LEU A 136 -2.19 -7.37 -0.84
N ILE A 137 -1.50 -8.33 -0.21
CA ILE A 137 -0.87 -8.09 1.09
C ILE A 137 0.35 -7.17 0.96
N PHE A 138 1.18 -7.35 -0.07
CA PHE A 138 2.37 -6.54 -0.29
C PHE A 138 2.05 -5.08 -0.62
N LEU A 139 0.82 -4.73 -1.01
CA LEU A 139 0.40 -3.33 -1.19
C LEU A 139 0.53 -2.51 0.10
N PHE A 140 0.30 -3.17 1.24
CA PHE A 140 0.28 -2.54 2.56
C PHE A 140 1.53 -2.85 3.38
N ALA A 141 2.39 -3.75 2.91
CA ALA A 141 3.59 -4.15 3.63
C ALA A 141 4.67 -3.05 3.58
N ASP A 142 5.41 -2.92 4.68
CA ASP A 142 6.63 -2.13 4.77
C ASP A 142 7.85 -3.03 4.63
N VAL A 143 7.82 -4.16 5.33
CA VAL A 143 8.91 -5.14 5.38
C VAL A 143 8.36 -6.55 5.14
N ILE A 144 9.05 -7.33 4.32
CA ILE A 144 8.73 -8.73 4.02
C ILE A 144 9.93 -9.60 4.41
N CYS A 145 9.77 -10.44 5.42
CA CYS A 145 10.74 -11.43 5.84
C CYS A 145 10.46 -12.78 5.15
N LEU A 146 11.36 -13.22 4.27
CA LEU A 146 11.30 -14.51 3.58
C LEU A 146 12.27 -15.48 4.24
N PHE A 147 11.78 -16.58 4.82
CA PHE A 147 12.62 -17.57 5.48
C PHE A 147 13.07 -18.65 4.49
N ALA A 148 14.27 -18.48 3.92
CA ALA A 148 14.81 -19.40 2.91
C ALA A 148 15.02 -20.82 3.44
N SER A 149 15.28 -20.98 4.75
CA SER A 149 15.39 -22.30 5.39
C SER A 149 14.08 -23.09 5.45
N ASP A 150 12.95 -22.45 5.14
CA ASP A 150 11.64 -23.09 5.00
C ASP A 150 11.27 -23.37 3.53
N SER A 151 12.16 -23.06 2.58
CA SER A 151 12.07 -23.40 1.15
C SER A 151 13.00 -24.57 0.82
N ALA A 152 12.90 -25.19 -0.37
CA ALA A 152 13.82 -26.28 -0.72
C ALA A 152 15.24 -25.74 -0.89
N ASP A 153 15.36 -24.57 -1.51
CA ASP A 153 16.60 -23.81 -1.59
C ASP A 153 16.37 -22.30 -1.77
N LEU A 154 17.46 -21.54 -1.90
CA LEU A 154 17.41 -20.10 -2.15
C LEU A 154 16.94 -19.77 -3.58
N ALA A 155 17.04 -20.71 -4.52
CA ALA A 155 16.57 -20.53 -5.90
C ALA A 155 15.04 -20.54 -5.97
N ASP A 156 14.34 -21.27 -5.11
CA ASP A 156 12.88 -21.20 -4.96
C ASP A 156 12.41 -19.81 -4.51
N VAL A 157 13.16 -19.20 -3.58
CA VAL A 157 12.89 -17.83 -3.12
C VAL A 157 13.06 -16.85 -4.28
N ALA A 158 14.13 -16.99 -5.07
CA ALA A 158 14.34 -16.19 -6.28
C ALA A 158 13.19 -16.38 -7.29
N ASP A 159 12.70 -17.61 -7.49
CA ASP A 159 11.60 -17.87 -8.42
C ASP A 159 10.30 -17.20 -7.98
N PHE A 160 10.01 -17.15 -6.69
CA PHE A 160 8.87 -16.40 -6.16
C PHE A 160 9.02 -14.88 -6.39
N LEU A 161 10.23 -14.33 -6.22
CA LEU A 161 10.46 -12.90 -6.52
C LEU A 161 10.32 -12.60 -8.01
N LEU A 162 10.82 -13.48 -8.88
CA LEU A 162 10.63 -13.38 -10.32
C LEU A 162 9.15 -13.52 -10.73
N GLU A 163 8.38 -14.36 -10.03
CA GLU A 163 6.93 -14.45 -10.20
C GLU A 163 6.25 -13.12 -9.86
N CYS A 164 6.63 -12.47 -8.76
CA CYS A 164 6.12 -11.14 -8.41
C CYS A 164 6.43 -10.11 -9.51
N LEU A 165 7.64 -10.15 -10.10
CA LEU A 165 8.00 -9.24 -11.19
C LEU A 165 7.20 -9.49 -12.47
N ARG A 166 6.90 -10.74 -12.80
CA ARG A 166 6.07 -11.08 -13.97
C ARG A 166 4.65 -10.54 -13.84
N LEU A 167 4.14 -10.40 -12.62
CA LEU A 167 2.86 -9.76 -12.35
C LEU A 167 2.90 -8.23 -12.46
N GLN A 168 4.07 -7.64 -12.73
CA GLN A 168 4.32 -6.20 -12.80
C GLN A 168 3.95 -5.47 -11.51
N SER A 169 4.09 -4.14 -11.49
CA SER A 169 3.79 -3.35 -10.31
C SER A 169 2.35 -3.52 -9.85
N SER A 170 2.15 -3.82 -8.56
CA SER A 170 0.82 -3.99 -7.97
C SER A 170 0.18 -2.69 -7.51
N SER A 171 0.96 -1.61 -7.40
CA SER A 171 0.53 -0.35 -6.83
C SER A 171 0.76 0.82 -7.79
N SER A 172 -0.17 1.76 -7.80
CA SER A 172 -0.03 3.10 -8.42
C SER A 172 0.88 4.06 -7.65
N LEU A 173 1.19 3.75 -6.39
CA LEU A 173 2.03 4.63 -5.56
C LEU A 173 3.50 4.58 -6.01
N PRO A 174 4.34 5.56 -5.61
CA PRO A 174 5.74 5.63 -6.02
C PRO A 174 6.56 4.38 -5.70
N VAL A 175 7.57 4.10 -6.54
CA VAL A 175 8.47 2.95 -6.39
C VAL A 175 9.24 2.99 -5.06
N ALA A 176 9.56 4.19 -4.56
CA ALA A 176 10.26 4.38 -3.29
C ALA A 176 9.53 3.76 -2.08
N ILE A 177 8.20 3.64 -2.14
CA ILE A 177 7.40 3.09 -1.04
C ILE A 177 7.09 1.60 -1.17
N ARG A 178 7.69 0.91 -2.16
CA ARG A 178 7.55 -0.54 -2.29
C ARG A 178 8.14 -1.24 -1.05
N PRO A 179 7.59 -2.40 -0.64
CA PRO A 179 8.08 -3.10 0.53
C PRO A 179 9.55 -3.50 0.38
N ARG A 180 10.27 -3.53 1.50
CA ARG A 180 11.65 -4.01 1.57
C ARG A 180 11.68 -5.48 1.94
N ILE A 181 12.48 -6.27 1.24
CA ILE A 181 12.62 -7.71 1.53
C ILE A 181 13.81 -7.93 2.47
N ILE A 182 13.63 -8.80 3.45
CA ILE A 182 14.70 -9.39 4.25
C ILE A 182 14.65 -10.91 4.01
N ILE A 183 15.67 -11.44 3.34
CA ILE A 183 15.85 -12.88 3.15
C ILE A 183 16.60 -13.42 4.36
N VAL A 184 15.92 -14.25 5.14
CA VAL A 184 16.43 -14.85 6.36
C VAL A 184 16.95 -16.25 6.05
N THR A 185 18.24 -16.48 6.27
CA THR A 185 18.89 -17.78 6.08
C THR A 185 19.44 -18.30 7.42
N GLU A 186 19.45 -19.62 7.60
CA GLU A 186 20.15 -20.25 8.72
C GLU A 186 21.35 -21.05 8.20
N ALA A 187 22.58 -20.59 8.50
CA ALA A 187 23.80 -21.28 8.10
C ALA A 187 24.90 -21.15 9.17
N PRO A 188 25.75 -22.19 9.33
CA PRO A 188 26.93 -22.12 10.19
C PRO A 188 27.95 -21.09 9.69
N LEU A 189 28.71 -20.49 10.63
CA LEU A 189 29.81 -19.57 10.30
C LEU A 189 30.94 -20.26 9.54
N GLU A 190 31.15 -21.56 9.77
CA GLU A 190 32.25 -22.32 9.16
C GLU A 190 32.09 -22.52 7.64
N ARG A 191 30.92 -22.18 7.08
CA ARG A 191 30.58 -22.32 5.65
C ARG A 191 30.35 -20.96 4.97
N GLU A 192 31.23 -20.01 5.25
CA GLU A 192 31.11 -18.65 4.72
C GLU A 192 31.24 -18.59 3.20
N GLU A 193 32.21 -19.30 2.62
CA GLU A 193 32.41 -19.35 1.16
C GLU A 193 31.18 -19.92 0.43
N GLU A 194 30.66 -21.06 0.90
CA GLU A 194 29.43 -21.68 0.34
C GLU A 194 28.22 -20.74 0.46
N TYR A 195 28.09 -20.04 1.59
CA TYR A 195 27.01 -19.08 1.82
C TYR A 195 27.09 -17.90 0.84
N MET A 196 28.28 -17.32 0.66
CA MET A 196 28.50 -16.23 -0.27
C MET A 196 28.25 -16.66 -1.71
N GLU A 197 28.65 -17.87 -2.09
CA GLU A 197 28.37 -18.44 -3.41
C GLU A 197 26.85 -18.58 -3.65
N GLN A 198 26.08 -19.06 -2.67
CA GLN A 198 24.62 -19.15 -2.79
C GLN A 198 23.96 -17.79 -2.95
N VAL A 199 24.42 -16.78 -2.20
CA VAL A 199 23.92 -15.40 -2.31
C VAL A 199 24.26 -14.81 -3.68
N GLU A 200 25.47 -15.02 -4.18
CA GLU A 200 25.89 -14.58 -5.51
C GLU A 200 25.06 -15.27 -6.62
N GLN A 201 24.83 -16.58 -6.50
CA GLN A 201 23.98 -17.33 -7.42
C GLN A 201 22.54 -16.81 -7.43
N PHE A 202 22.01 -16.45 -6.25
CA PHE A 202 20.70 -15.81 -6.13
C PHE A 202 20.64 -14.48 -6.90
N HIS A 203 21.60 -13.58 -6.67
CA HIS A 203 21.67 -12.31 -7.38
C HIS A 203 21.83 -12.52 -8.89
N CYS A 204 22.73 -13.41 -9.31
CA CYS A 204 22.91 -13.79 -10.71
C CYS A 204 21.60 -14.30 -11.34
N LYS A 205 20.80 -15.07 -10.61
CA LYS A 205 19.51 -15.58 -11.11
C LYS A 205 18.51 -14.44 -11.29
N LEU A 206 18.45 -13.49 -10.35
CA LEU A 206 17.60 -12.31 -10.50
C LEU A 206 18.05 -11.44 -11.67
N ASP A 207 19.34 -11.09 -11.75
CA ASP A 207 19.88 -10.18 -12.77
C ASP A 207 19.70 -10.74 -14.19
N LYS A 208 19.99 -12.03 -14.40
CA LYS A 208 19.81 -12.70 -15.70
C LYS A 208 18.35 -12.69 -16.19
N ASN A 209 17.40 -12.66 -15.26
CA ASN A 209 15.97 -12.78 -15.55
C ASN A 209 15.20 -11.47 -15.30
N SER A 210 15.89 -10.37 -14.95
CA SER A 210 15.28 -9.05 -14.71
C SER A 210 16.24 -7.89 -15.02
N PRO A 211 16.50 -7.57 -16.31
CA PRO A 211 17.39 -6.47 -16.70
C PRO A 211 16.88 -5.07 -16.31
N GLU A 212 15.57 -4.92 -16.07
CA GLU A 212 14.84 -3.80 -15.43
C GLU A 212 13.63 -4.46 -14.68
N THR A 213 13.12 -4.10 -13.50
CA THR A 213 13.54 -3.22 -12.40
C THR A 213 12.96 -3.90 -11.13
N LEU A 214 13.74 -4.67 -10.36
CA LEU A 214 13.28 -5.26 -9.08
C LEU A 214 12.62 -4.21 -8.17
N SER A 215 13.08 -2.97 -8.30
CA SER A 215 12.52 -1.76 -7.70
C SER A 215 11.01 -1.64 -7.89
N GLU A 216 10.43 -2.04 -9.04
CA GLU A 216 8.99 -1.94 -9.33
C GLU A 216 8.10 -2.69 -8.34
N CYS A 217 8.61 -3.77 -7.77
CA CYS A 217 7.93 -4.59 -6.78
C CYS A 217 8.48 -4.37 -5.37
N PHE A 218 9.79 -4.12 -5.23
CA PHE A 218 10.49 -4.07 -3.94
C PHE A 218 11.56 -2.97 -3.92
N SER A 219 11.55 -2.09 -2.93
CA SER A 219 12.50 -0.96 -2.89
C SER A 219 13.92 -1.37 -2.46
N ALA A 220 14.06 -2.49 -1.73
CA ALA A 220 15.35 -3.05 -1.31
C ALA A 220 15.26 -4.55 -1.03
N ILE A 221 16.39 -5.25 -1.12
CA ILE A 221 16.56 -6.65 -0.71
C ILE A 221 17.76 -6.73 0.23
N HIS A 222 17.54 -7.24 1.44
CA HIS A 222 18.56 -7.46 2.45
C HIS A 222 18.71 -8.95 2.72
N PHE A 223 19.95 -9.39 2.97
CA PHE A 223 20.23 -10.73 3.46
C PHE A 223 20.52 -10.67 4.97
N MET A 224 19.87 -11.55 5.73
CA MET A 224 20.13 -11.72 7.15
C MET A 224 20.42 -13.18 7.46
N ARG A 225 21.68 -13.47 7.79
CA ARG A 225 22.12 -14.79 8.22
C ARG A 225 21.93 -14.96 9.73
N LEU A 226 21.08 -15.88 10.14
CA LEU A 226 20.92 -16.30 11.53
C LEU A 226 21.96 -17.38 11.86
N GLU A 227 22.91 -17.00 12.72
CA GLU A 227 23.99 -17.88 13.15
C GLU A 227 23.45 -19.00 14.06
N ARG A 228 23.85 -20.26 13.79
CA ARG A 228 23.45 -21.42 14.60
C ARG A 228 24.42 -21.75 15.75
N SER A 229 25.62 -21.18 15.77
CA SER A 229 26.66 -21.48 16.76
C SER A 229 27.00 -20.25 17.64
N HIS A 230 27.30 -20.50 18.91
CA HIS A 230 27.83 -19.57 19.93
C HIS A 230 26.90 -18.47 20.52
N LEU A 231 25.83 -18.06 19.85
CA LEU A 231 24.90 -17.06 20.38
C LEU A 231 23.74 -17.67 21.16
N SER A 232 23.27 -16.97 22.20
CA SER A 232 21.97 -17.30 22.81
C SER A 232 20.84 -17.09 21.81
N GLU A 233 19.72 -17.80 21.95
CA GLU A 233 18.58 -17.63 21.04
C GLU A 233 18.13 -16.16 20.97
N CYS A 234 18.09 -15.46 22.12
CA CYS A 234 17.77 -14.04 22.16
C CYS A 234 18.76 -13.19 21.34
N ALA A 235 20.07 -13.39 21.53
CA ALA A 235 21.10 -12.61 20.80
C ALA A 235 21.06 -12.88 19.29
N ARG A 236 20.75 -14.12 18.88
CA ARG A 236 20.61 -14.50 17.47
C ARG A 236 19.51 -13.72 16.75
N TYR A 237 18.33 -13.59 17.37
CA TYR A 237 17.20 -12.88 16.77
C TYR A 237 17.24 -11.37 16.99
N GLU A 238 18.05 -10.87 17.93
CA GLU A 238 18.18 -9.44 18.19
C GLU A 238 18.68 -8.66 16.97
N ARG A 239 19.66 -9.18 16.24
CA ARG A 239 20.15 -8.54 15.00
C ARG A 239 19.04 -8.40 13.96
N LEU A 240 18.21 -9.44 13.81
CA LEU A 240 17.06 -9.40 12.91
C LEU A 240 16.00 -8.41 13.42
N ARG A 241 15.74 -8.36 14.74
CA ARG A 241 14.81 -7.40 15.35
C ARG A 241 15.23 -5.97 15.08
N VAL A 242 16.51 -5.65 15.28
CA VAL A 242 17.08 -4.32 15.02
C VAL A 242 16.98 -3.98 13.53
N LEU A 243 17.30 -4.93 12.64
CA LEU A 243 17.16 -4.71 11.20
C LEU A 243 15.71 -4.41 10.82
N ILE A 244 14.75 -5.23 11.25
CA ILE A 244 13.31 -5.02 10.97
C ILE A 244 12.86 -3.66 11.50
N ALA A 245 13.16 -3.33 12.76
CA ALA A 245 12.78 -2.05 13.35
C ALA A 245 13.34 -0.86 12.56
N GLY A 246 14.62 -0.90 12.19
CA GLY A 246 15.23 0.14 11.36
C GLY A 246 14.56 0.26 9.98
N GLN A 247 14.23 -0.86 9.33
CA GLN A 247 13.51 -0.82 8.05
C GLN A 247 12.08 -0.26 8.19
N LEU A 248 11.37 -0.55 9.29
CA LEU A 248 10.04 0.00 9.55
C LEU A 248 10.09 1.52 9.80
N ASP A 249 11.07 2.00 10.58
CA ASP A 249 11.25 3.43 10.84
C ASP A 249 11.64 4.22 9.58
N ASP A 250 12.53 3.67 8.77
CA ASP A 250 12.87 4.24 7.47
C ASP A 250 11.64 4.29 6.56
N MET A 251 10.89 3.18 6.46
CA MET A 251 9.72 3.12 5.58
C MET A 251 8.60 4.05 6.01
N TYR A 252 8.42 4.27 7.31
CA TYR A 252 7.52 5.29 7.81
C TYR A 252 7.88 6.67 7.25
N THR A 253 9.17 7.03 7.30
CA THR A 253 9.66 8.33 6.83
C THR A 253 9.46 8.46 5.33
N VAL A 254 9.84 7.44 4.56
CA VAL A 254 9.67 7.43 3.10
C VAL A 254 8.20 7.52 2.70
N ARG A 255 7.30 6.79 3.36
CA ARG A 255 5.85 6.88 3.10
C ARG A 255 5.31 8.25 3.42
N LYS A 256 5.71 8.84 4.54
CA LYS A 256 5.31 10.19 4.93
C LYS A 256 5.74 11.22 3.89
N ASP A 257 6.99 11.16 3.43
CA ASP A 257 7.55 12.08 2.44
C ASP A 257 6.84 11.99 1.07
N HIS A 258 6.20 10.86 0.78
CA HIS A 258 5.43 10.63 -0.44
C HIS A 258 3.90 10.72 -0.24
N GLY A 259 3.41 11.22 0.90
CA GLY A 259 1.98 11.34 1.17
C GLY A 259 1.23 9.99 1.24
N ALA A 260 1.94 8.89 1.48
CA ALA A 260 1.42 7.52 1.43
C ALA A 260 1.36 6.86 2.82
N ILE A 261 1.06 7.65 3.84
CA ILE A 261 0.90 7.19 5.22
C ILE A 261 -0.59 6.98 5.56
N PHE A 262 -0.93 5.79 6.01
CA PHE A 262 -2.32 5.39 6.26
C PHE A 262 -2.54 5.22 7.76
N ASN A 263 -3.56 5.87 8.30
CA ASN A 263 -4.02 5.54 9.64
C ASN A 263 -4.77 4.19 9.60
N ALA A 264 -5.12 3.65 10.76
CA ALA A 264 -5.74 2.33 10.84
C ALA A 264 -7.12 2.29 10.15
N THR A 265 -7.87 3.39 10.16
CA THR A 265 -9.15 3.51 9.45
C THR A 265 -8.96 3.48 7.93
N HIS A 266 -7.98 4.22 7.40
CA HIS A 266 -7.61 4.20 5.99
C HIS A 266 -7.14 2.82 5.55
N LEU A 267 -6.33 2.15 6.37
CA LEU A 267 -5.84 0.80 6.09
C LEU A 267 -7.01 -0.19 5.89
N VAL A 268 -8.01 -0.18 6.78
CA VAL A 268 -9.20 -1.03 6.64
C VAL A 268 -9.98 -0.72 5.36
N ALA A 269 -10.23 0.56 5.09
CA ALA A 269 -11.00 0.98 3.92
C ALA A 269 -10.27 0.56 2.63
N LEU A 270 -9.01 0.95 2.47
CA LEU A 270 -8.20 0.63 1.30
C LEU A 270 -8.00 -0.88 1.13
N PHE A 271 -7.82 -1.63 2.21
CA PHE A 271 -7.66 -3.08 2.13
C PHE A 271 -8.88 -3.76 1.52
N ARG A 272 -10.10 -3.33 1.88
CA ARG A 272 -11.34 -3.90 1.30
C ARG A 272 -11.45 -3.63 -0.20
N LEU A 273 -11.07 -2.42 -0.62
CA LEU A 273 -11.05 -2.03 -2.03
C LEU A 273 -10.00 -2.82 -2.80
N ALA A 274 -8.80 -2.97 -2.22
CA ALA A 274 -7.73 -3.78 -2.80
C ALA A 274 -8.10 -5.27 -2.88
N LEU A 275 -8.82 -5.80 -1.88
CA LEU A 275 -9.33 -7.17 -1.89
C LEU A 275 -10.32 -7.38 -3.03
N GLN A 276 -11.25 -6.44 -3.22
CA GLN A 276 -12.20 -6.50 -4.33
C GLN A 276 -11.47 -6.41 -5.67
N HIS A 277 -10.58 -5.42 -5.84
CA HIS A 277 -9.76 -5.26 -7.04
C HIS A 277 -8.97 -6.53 -7.35
N THR A 278 -8.31 -7.13 -6.36
CA THR A 278 -7.52 -8.36 -6.53
C THR A 278 -8.38 -9.55 -6.95
N ALA A 279 -9.63 -9.64 -6.46
CA ALA A 279 -10.55 -10.69 -6.90
C ALA A 279 -10.99 -10.48 -8.37
N GLU A 280 -11.07 -9.23 -8.84
CA GLU A 280 -11.53 -8.89 -10.19
C GLU A 280 -10.40 -8.94 -11.23
N ASP A 281 -9.23 -8.35 -10.94
CA ASP A 281 -8.12 -8.19 -11.88
C ASP A 281 -6.75 -8.20 -11.17
N ILE A 282 -5.89 -9.14 -11.56
CA ILE A 282 -4.50 -9.24 -11.06
C ILE A 282 -3.46 -8.65 -12.01
N CYS A 283 -3.84 -8.29 -13.24
CA CYS A 283 -2.96 -7.72 -14.25
C CYS A 283 -2.83 -6.20 -14.08
N ARG A 284 -3.88 -5.53 -13.59
CA ARG A 284 -3.86 -4.07 -13.35
C ARG A 284 -3.42 -3.73 -11.94
N SER A 285 -2.58 -2.71 -11.80
CA SER A 285 -2.19 -2.15 -10.50
C SER A 285 -3.40 -1.56 -9.76
N PHE A 286 -3.38 -1.65 -8.43
CA PHE A 286 -4.36 -1.00 -7.58
C PHE A 286 -4.09 0.53 -7.53
N ASP A 287 -5.10 1.31 -7.93
CA ASP A 287 -5.04 2.76 -7.98
C ASP A 287 -5.48 3.37 -6.65
N PHE A 288 -4.52 3.76 -5.80
CA PHE A 288 -4.79 4.32 -4.48
C PHE A 288 -5.51 5.66 -4.56
N VAL A 289 -5.19 6.48 -5.57
CA VAL A 289 -5.86 7.78 -5.74
C VAL A 289 -7.33 7.55 -6.07
N LYS A 290 -7.63 6.71 -7.05
CA LYS A 290 -9.03 6.39 -7.40
C LYS A 290 -9.76 5.71 -6.25
N ALA A 291 -9.09 4.81 -5.52
CA ALA A 291 -9.66 4.14 -4.35
C ALA A 291 -10.13 5.14 -3.28
N THR A 292 -9.41 6.25 -3.07
CA THR A 292 -9.88 7.30 -2.12
C THR A 292 -11.17 8.00 -2.54
N ARG A 293 -11.55 7.91 -3.82
CA ARG A 293 -12.74 8.57 -4.38
C ARG A 293 -13.86 7.62 -4.77
N GLU A 294 -13.77 6.32 -4.43
CA GLU A 294 -14.80 5.33 -4.81
C GLU A 294 -16.22 5.75 -4.36
N GLN A 295 -16.37 6.32 -3.17
CA GLN A 295 -17.66 6.75 -2.63
C GLN A 295 -18.00 8.22 -2.88
N ASN A 296 -17.11 8.95 -3.55
CA ASN A 296 -17.27 10.37 -3.85
C ASN A 296 -16.55 10.68 -5.16
N GLU A 297 -17.01 10.14 -6.28
CA GLU A 297 -16.31 10.30 -7.56
C GLU A 297 -16.26 11.77 -8.01
N VAL A 298 -15.31 12.10 -8.88
CA VAL A 298 -15.29 13.43 -9.52
C VAL A 298 -16.55 13.56 -10.38
N PRO A 299 -17.40 14.60 -10.19
CA PRO A 299 -18.66 14.71 -10.91
C PRO A 299 -18.44 14.72 -12.43
N VAL A 300 -19.26 13.97 -13.17
CA VAL A 300 -19.18 13.87 -14.64
C VAL A 300 -19.34 15.24 -15.33
N SER A 301 -20.05 16.17 -14.71
CA SER A 301 -20.25 17.54 -15.21
C SER A 301 -19.07 18.48 -14.93
N SER A 302 -18.00 18.03 -14.28
CA SER A 302 -16.88 18.90 -13.88
C SER A 302 -16.18 19.54 -15.07
N SER A 303 -16.01 18.81 -16.19
CA SER A 303 -15.41 19.36 -17.41
C SER A 303 -16.25 20.50 -17.99
N MET A 304 -17.58 20.35 -18.00
CA MET A 304 -18.52 21.39 -18.42
C MET A 304 -18.51 22.60 -17.50
N ALA A 305 -18.40 22.40 -16.18
CA ALA A 305 -18.31 23.49 -15.22
C ALA A 305 -17.02 24.31 -15.40
N ILE A 306 -15.88 23.64 -15.59
CA ILE A 306 -14.61 24.30 -15.87
C ILE A 306 -14.67 25.02 -17.22
N ALA A 307 -15.21 24.39 -18.26
CA ALA A 307 -15.37 25.01 -19.59
C ALA A 307 -16.22 26.29 -19.51
N HIS A 308 -17.34 26.24 -18.78
CA HIS A 308 -18.19 27.40 -18.57
C HIS A 308 -17.48 28.53 -17.81
N TYR A 309 -16.70 28.19 -16.78
CA TYR A 309 -15.87 29.17 -16.06
C TYR A 309 -14.84 29.83 -16.97
N LEU A 310 -14.18 29.05 -17.85
CA LEU A 310 -13.24 29.55 -18.84
C LEU A 310 -13.91 30.48 -19.86
N ASP A 311 -15.10 30.14 -20.33
CA ASP A 311 -15.89 30.96 -21.27
C ASP A 311 -16.26 32.32 -20.64
N ILE A 312 -16.75 32.32 -19.40
CA ILE A 312 -17.07 33.55 -18.68
C ILE A 312 -15.80 34.41 -18.48
N GLY A 313 -14.71 33.82 -18.01
CA GLY A 313 -13.45 34.53 -17.80
C GLY A 313 -12.90 35.15 -19.09
N THR A 314 -12.95 34.40 -20.19
CA THR A 314 -12.52 34.87 -21.52
C THR A 314 -13.38 36.04 -21.99
N LYS A 315 -14.72 35.96 -21.84
CA LYS A 315 -15.65 37.07 -22.16
C LYS A 315 -15.41 38.31 -21.30
N ALA A 316 -14.93 38.12 -20.08
CA ALA A 316 -14.54 39.20 -19.17
C ALA A 316 -13.12 39.75 -19.44
N GLY A 317 -12.38 39.19 -20.40
CA GLY A 317 -11.02 39.63 -20.75
C GLY A 317 -9.92 39.12 -19.80
N VAL A 318 -10.21 38.10 -18.97
CA VAL A 318 -9.25 37.51 -18.02
C VAL A 318 -8.41 36.46 -18.74
N TYR A 319 -7.09 36.49 -18.52
CA TYR A 319 -6.18 35.51 -19.13
C TYR A 319 -6.21 34.16 -18.40
N TYR A 320 -5.89 33.08 -19.12
CA TYR A 320 -5.87 31.74 -18.54
C TYR A 320 -4.89 31.61 -17.35
N GLU A 321 -3.77 32.33 -17.38
CA GLU A 321 -2.82 32.43 -16.25
C GLU A 321 -3.48 32.89 -14.95
N GLU A 322 -4.53 33.70 -15.03
CA GLU A 322 -5.28 34.22 -13.88
C GLU A 322 -6.42 33.28 -13.47
N LEU A 323 -6.97 32.51 -14.43
CA LEU A 323 -8.05 31.54 -14.18
C LEU A 323 -7.53 30.20 -13.64
N ALA A 324 -6.37 29.74 -14.11
CA ALA A 324 -5.80 28.44 -13.74
C ALA A 324 -5.57 28.27 -12.23
N PRO A 325 -5.08 29.29 -11.47
CA PRO A 325 -4.99 29.20 -10.02
C PRO A 325 -6.35 28.98 -9.34
N SER A 326 -7.42 29.60 -9.84
CA SER A 326 -8.77 29.42 -9.28
C SER A 326 -9.32 28.01 -9.55
N ILE A 327 -9.10 27.47 -10.75
CA ILE A 327 -9.43 26.07 -11.07
C ILE A 327 -8.68 25.15 -10.11
N SER A 328 -7.38 25.36 -9.97
CA SER A 328 -6.52 24.55 -9.09
C SER A 328 -6.99 24.59 -7.65
N SER A 329 -7.40 25.76 -7.15
CA SER A 329 -7.93 25.91 -5.80
C SER A 329 -9.21 25.10 -5.60
N ALA A 330 -10.13 25.11 -6.57
CA ALA A 330 -11.32 24.28 -6.52
C ALA A 330 -10.99 22.78 -6.47
N LEU A 331 -9.99 22.33 -7.25
CA LEU A 331 -9.55 20.93 -7.25
C LEU A 331 -8.90 20.52 -5.92
N VAL A 332 -8.07 21.39 -5.34
CA VAL A 332 -7.47 21.17 -4.02
C VAL A 332 -8.56 21.03 -2.96
N MET A 333 -9.56 21.92 -2.98
CA MET A 333 -10.67 21.91 -2.02
C MET A 333 -11.62 20.72 -2.21
N ASP A 334 -11.74 20.17 -3.43
CA ASP A 334 -12.52 18.97 -3.70
C ASP A 334 -11.85 17.70 -3.17
N HIS A 335 -10.53 17.58 -3.30
CA HIS A 335 -9.81 16.37 -2.86
C HIS A 335 -9.43 16.39 -1.37
N TYR A 336 -8.78 17.47 -0.91
CA TYR A 336 -8.13 17.53 0.41
C TYR A 336 -9.07 18.02 1.51
N VAL A 337 -10.20 17.32 1.68
CA VAL A 337 -11.16 17.59 2.75
C VAL A 337 -10.76 16.88 4.06
N PRO A 338 -11.24 17.32 5.24
CA PRO A 338 -10.91 16.68 6.52
C PRO A 338 -11.19 15.18 6.51
N GLY A 339 -10.22 14.38 6.96
CA GLY A 339 -10.30 12.92 7.00
C GLY A 339 -9.93 12.20 5.70
N MET A 340 -9.63 12.92 4.62
CA MET A 340 -9.06 12.30 3.41
C MET A 340 -7.56 12.05 3.54
N LEU A 341 -7.05 11.11 2.73
CA LEU A 341 -5.63 10.89 2.60
C LEU A 341 -4.94 12.08 1.92
N ALA A 342 -3.87 12.57 2.54
CA ALA A 342 -3.01 13.60 1.96
C ALA A 342 -2.04 13.00 0.92
N LEU A 343 -2.60 12.45 -0.17
CA LEU A 343 -1.82 11.90 -1.28
C LEU A 343 -1.08 13.00 -2.03
N GLU A 344 -0.01 12.63 -2.73
CA GLU A 344 0.80 13.58 -3.51
C GLU A 344 -0.04 14.27 -4.61
N PRO A 345 -0.08 15.62 -4.65
CA PRO A 345 -1.01 16.39 -5.48
C PRO A 345 -0.87 16.18 -6.97
N ARG A 346 0.34 15.88 -7.47
CA ARG A 346 0.53 15.55 -8.87
C ARG A 346 -0.13 14.23 -9.23
N ALA A 347 0.06 13.19 -8.43
CA ALA A 347 -0.61 11.90 -8.61
C ALA A 347 -2.13 12.05 -8.57
N VAL A 348 -2.64 12.88 -7.65
CA VAL A 348 -4.07 13.22 -7.56
C VAL A 348 -4.57 13.88 -8.84
N PHE A 349 -3.89 14.93 -9.31
CA PHE A 349 -4.25 15.61 -10.56
C PHE A 349 -4.26 14.65 -11.74
N GLN A 350 -3.20 13.87 -11.91
CA GLN A 350 -3.02 12.96 -13.04
C GLN A 350 -4.11 11.87 -13.08
N ALA A 351 -4.46 11.29 -11.93
CA ALA A 351 -5.41 10.19 -11.87
C ALA A 351 -6.89 10.64 -11.91
N LEU A 352 -7.21 11.83 -11.39
CA LEU A 352 -8.61 12.27 -11.22
C LEU A 352 -9.01 13.45 -12.11
N TYR A 353 -8.13 14.44 -12.27
CA TYR A 353 -8.53 15.76 -12.79
C TYR A 353 -7.95 16.08 -14.17
N ARG A 354 -6.89 15.38 -14.60
CA ARG A 354 -6.24 15.67 -15.88
C ARG A 354 -7.22 15.57 -17.04
N SER A 355 -7.95 14.47 -17.16
CA SER A 355 -8.94 14.29 -18.23
C SER A 355 -10.03 15.36 -18.16
N VAL A 356 -10.52 15.67 -16.95
CA VAL A 356 -11.55 16.68 -16.73
C VAL A 356 -11.11 18.06 -17.23
N VAL A 357 -9.90 18.49 -16.89
CA VAL A 357 -9.32 19.77 -17.32
C VAL A 357 -9.02 19.76 -18.81
N PHE A 358 -8.49 18.66 -19.33
CA PHE A 358 -8.18 18.49 -20.74
C PHE A 358 -9.46 18.61 -21.61
N ASP A 359 -10.52 17.91 -21.22
CA ASP A 359 -11.82 17.95 -21.89
C ASP A 359 -12.43 19.36 -21.83
N ALA A 360 -12.32 20.04 -20.69
CA ALA A 360 -12.80 21.42 -20.54
C ALA A 360 -12.10 22.40 -21.51
N LEU A 361 -10.79 22.25 -21.68
CA LEU A 361 -9.98 23.06 -22.60
C LEU A 361 -10.28 22.74 -24.07
N GLN A 362 -10.71 21.52 -24.39
CA GLN A 362 -11.22 21.18 -25.72
C GLN A 362 -12.60 21.81 -26.00
N ILE A 363 -13.48 21.83 -25.00
CA ILE A 363 -14.83 22.44 -25.12
C ILE A 363 -14.72 23.97 -25.27
N THR A 364 -13.84 24.61 -24.51
CA THR A 364 -13.63 26.06 -24.54
C THR A 364 -12.15 26.38 -24.74
N PRO A 365 -11.70 26.45 -26.01
CA PRO A 365 -10.33 26.82 -26.33
C PRO A 365 -10.02 28.24 -25.84
N VAL A 366 -8.99 28.35 -25.00
CA VAL A 366 -8.48 29.65 -24.54
C VAL A 366 -7.56 30.26 -25.59
N ASN A 367 -7.59 31.58 -25.73
CA ASN A 367 -6.81 32.28 -26.76
C ASN A 367 -5.32 32.38 -26.37
N GLN A 368 -4.58 31.28 -26.54
CA GLN A 368 -3.14 31.19 -26.31
C GLN A 368 -2.45 30.55 -27.53
N PRO A 369 -2.05 31.33 -28.53
CA PRO A 369 -1.59 30.81 -29.83
C PRO A 369 -0.28 30.01 -29.77
N TYR A 370 0.42 30.00 -28.64
CA TYR A 370 1.72 29.34 -28.47
C TYR A 370 1.71 28.21 -27.44
N ARG A 371 0.54 27.82 -26.90
CA ARG A 371 0.45 26.75 -25.91
C ARG A 371 -0.50 25.65 -26.35
N THR A 372 -0.06 24.43 -26.15
CA THR A 372 -0.85 23.21 -26.31
C THR A 372 -1.81 23.03 -25.12
N ILE A 373 -2.86 22.23 -25.30
CA ILE A 373 -3.78 21.86 -24.20
C ILE A 373 -3.03 21.18 -23.06
N ASP A 374 -2.03 20.34 -23.36
CA ASP A 374 -1.20 19.69 -22.34
C ASP A 374 -0.40 20.71 -21.50
N GLU A 375 0.15 21.74 -22.13
CA GLU A 375 0.87 22.81 -21.40
C GLU A 375 -0.07 23.62 -20.50
N LEU A 376 -1.31 23.87 -20.96
CA LEU A 376 -2.35 24.55 -20.20
C LEU A 376 -2.84 23.70 -19.02
N ALA A 377 -3.15 22.43 -19.24
CA ALA A 377 -3.50 21.48 -18.17
C ALA A 377 -2.34 21.36 -17.16
N GLY A 378 -1.10 21.33 -17.64
CA GLY A 378 0.10 21.35 -16.80
C GLY A 378 0.25 22.61 -15.95
N MET A 379 -0.35 23.75 -16.33
CA MET A 379 -0.41 24.93 -15.45
C MET A 379 -1.33 24.69 -14.26
N VAL A 380 -2.49 24.07 -14.47
CA VAL A 380 -3.42 23.74 -13.37
C VAL A 380 -2.75 22.75 -12.43
N GLU A 381 -2.07 21.73 -12.96
CA GLU A 381 -1.28 20.78 -12.17
C GLU A 381 -0.24 21.47 -11.29
N ARG A 382 0.60 22.36 -11.87
CA ARG A 382 1.62 23.10 -11.10
C ARG A 382 1.00 23.97 -10.01
N ASN A 383 -0.07 24.70 -10.33
CA ASN A 383 -0.78 25.52 -9.36
C ASN A 383 -1.41 24.68 -8.24
N MET A 384 -1.94 23.50 -8.54
CA MET A 384 -2.49 22.58 -7.55
C MET A 384 -1.41 22.13 -6.56
N VAL A 385 -0.22 21.74 -7.05
CA VAL A 385 0.93 21.38 -6.21
C VAL A 385 1.38 22.55 -5.33
N GLU A 386 1.53 23.75 -5.90
CA GLU A 386 1.94 24.93 -5.15
C GLU A 386 0.94 25.31 -4.06
N GLN A 387 -0.36 25.22 -4.34
CA GLN A 387 -1.40 25.54 -3.38
C GLN A 387 -1.52 24.50 -2.25
N PHE A 388 -1.34 23.22 -2.57
CA PHE A 388 -1.28 22.16 -1.57
C PHE A 388 -0.15 22.40 -0.56
N HIS A 389 1.07 22.69 -1.00
CA HIS A 389 2.17 22.96 -0.08
C HIS A 389 2.00 24.27 0.72
N LYS A 390 1.30 25.27 0.16
CA LYS A 390 0.90 26.47 0.91
C LYS A 390 -0.09 26.12 2.03
N LEU A 391 -1.04 25.20 1.80
CA LEU A 391 -1.94 24.70 2.84
C LEU A 391 -1.18 23.98 3.95
N GLU A 392 -0.27 23.07 3.60
CA GLU A 392 0.53 22.34 4.59
C GLU A 392 1.39 23.26 5.45
N SER A 393 2.05 24.25 4.84
CA SER A 393 2.95 25.18 5.55
C SER A 393 2.24 26.21 6.44
N THR A 394 0.98 26.54 6.14
CA THR A 394 0.19 27.50 6.93
C THR A 394 -0.54 26.86 8.12
N GLY A 395 -0.56 25.52 8.22
CA GLY A 395 -1.14 24.79 9.35
C GLY A 395 -2.67 24.93 9.48
N SER A 396 -3.32 25.56 8.50
CA SER A 396 -4.77 25.74 8.50
C SER A 396 -5.45 24.47 8.02
N ALA A 397 -6.05 23.72 8.96
CA ALA A 397 -7.14 22.81 8.64
C ALA A 397 -8.15 23.55 7.74
N GLY A 398 -8.63 22.90 6.68
CA GLY A 398 -9.35 23.48 5.52
C GLY A 398 -10.62 24.32 5.79
N TYR A 399 -10.89 24.72 7.03
CA TYR A 399 -11.98 25.60 7.43
C TYR A 399 -11.65 27.11 7.32
N ASP A 400 -10.37 27.52 7.40
CA ASP A 400 -10.02 28.96 7.46
C ASP A 400 -9.78 29.64 6.09
N GLN A 401 -9.55 28.88 5.02
CA GLN A 401 -9.24 29.47 3.71
C GLN A 401 -10.45 29.93 2.89
N THR A 402 -11.67 29.47 3.19
CA THR A 402 -12.89 30.04 2.58
C THR A 402 -12.99 31.55 2.84
N LYS A 403 -12.45 32.02 3.98
CA LYS A 403 -12.35 33.45 4.30
C LYS A 403 -11.18 34.13 3.60
N TYR A 404 -10.01 33.48 3.50
CA TYR A 404 -8.84 34.10 2.87
C TYR A 404 -8.98 34.24 1.35
N VAL A 405 -9.44 33.21 0.65
CA VAL A 405 -9.69 33.27 -0.80
C VAL A 405 -10.86 34.23 -1.10
N SER A 406 -11.92 34.22 -0.29
CA SER A 406 -13.00 35.22 -0.41
C SER A 406 -12.53 36.66 -0.11
N SER A 407 -11.58 36.85 0.82
CA SER A 407 -11.02 38.18 1.13
C SER A 407 -10.08 38.72 0.05
N ALA A 408 -9.39 37.84 -0.69
CA ALA A 408 -8.58 38.24 -1.84
C ALA A 408 -9.44 38.74 -3.00
N PHE A 409 -10.67 38.24 -3.15
CA PHE A 409 -11.63 38.73 -4.15
C PHE A 409 -12.45 39.94 -3.69
N SER A 410 -12.62 40.18 -2.38
CA SER A 410 -13.30 41.39 -1.88
C SER A 410 -12.43 42.65 -1.90
N GLY A 411 -11.10 42.50 -2.04
CA GLY A 411 -10.16 43.62 -2.21
C GLY A 411 -10.21 44.34 -3.56
N LEU A 412 -10.91 43.78 -4.57
CA LEU A 412 -11.06 44.36 -5.91
C LEU A 412 -12.35 45.20 -6.09
N HIS A 413 -13.12 45.44 -5.01
CA HIS A 413 -14.31 46.30 -5.02
C HIS A 413 -14.18 47.58 -4.17
N SER A 414 -12.96 48.03 -3.89
CA SER A 414 -12.72 49.34 -3.26
C SER A 414 -11.74 50.20 -4.03
N ILE A 415 -12.03 50.43 -5.32
CA ILE A 415 -11.65 51.67 -6.01
C ILE A 415 -12.86 52.07 -6.84
N ALA A 416 -13.52 53.13 -6.38
CA ALA A 416 -14.50 53.89 -7.15
C ALA A 416 -13.82 54.67 -8.26
#